data_AF-A0A348DGW3-F1
#
_entry.id   AF-A0A348DGW3-F1
#
_cell.length_a   1.000
_cell.length_b   1.000
_cell.length_c   1.000
_cell.angle_alpha   90.00
_cell.angle_beta   90.00
_cell.angle_gamma   90.00
#
_symmetry.space_group_name_H-M   'P 1'
#
loop_
_entity.id
_entity.type
_entity.pdbx_description
1 polymer ?
#
loop_
_entity_poly.entity_id
_entity_poly.type
_entity_poly.pdbx_seq_one_letter_code
_entity_poly.pdbx_strand_id
1 'polypeptide(L)'
;MRSILPPKANNKKFNVCEKLNASSTHWAYSKPAQAYQDGFDFQLETILADEIEFALYKRQGNKFVLLDFFNSYNEACDEAKAILDTHKDIKKMFEH
;
A
#
# COMPACT_ATOMS: atom_id res chain seq x y z
N MET A 1 38.52 -24.52 -3.91
CA MET A 1 37.59 -23.59 -3.24
C MET A 1 36.32 -23.49 -4.09
N ARG A 2 35.17 -23.92 -3.60
CA ARG A 2 33.88 -23.73 -4.29
C ARG A 2 33.39 -22.32 -3.98
N SER A 3 33.29 -21.47 -5.00
CA SER A 3 32.66 -20.16 -4.86
C SER A 3 31.15 -20.38 -4.69
N ILE A 4 30.63 -20.06 -3.50
CA ILE A 4 29.20 -20.01 -3.23
C ILE A 4 28.79 -18.59 -3.62
N LEU A 5 28.17 -18.43 -4.79
CA LEU A 5 27.53 -17.16 -5.12
C LEU A 5 26.42 -16.91 -4.10
N PRO A 6 26.37 -15.74 -3.43
CA PRO A 6 25.26 -15.42 -2.56
C PRO A 6 23.95 -15.44 -3.37
N PRO A 7 22.82 -15.83 -2.76
CA PRO A 7 21.54 -15.81 -3.47
C PRO A 7 21.34 -14.41 -4.02
N LYS A 8 21.11 -14.31 -5.34
CA LYS A 8 20.75 -13.05 -5.99
C LYS A 8 19.58 -12.47 -5.21
N ALA A 9 19.82 -11.37 -4.48
CA ALA A 9 18.75 -10.61 -3.87
C ALA A 9 17.77 -10.29 -5.00
N ASN A 10 16.57 -10.86 -4.94
CA ASN A 10 15.54 -10.65 -5.93
C ASN A 10 15.00 -9.24 -5.66
N ASN A 11 15.78 -8.25 -6.08
CA ASN A 11 15.61 -6.83 -5.78
C ASN A 11 14.51 -6.23 -6.65
N LYS A 12 13.44 -6.99 -6.88
CA LYS A 12 12.31 -6.55 -7.68
C LYS A 12 11.54 -5.54 -6.84
N LYS A 13 11.71 -4.26 -7.17
CA LYS A 13 10.97 -3.18 -6.54
C LYS A 13 9.48 -3.48 -6.63
N PHE A 14 8.76 -3.28 -5.52
CA PHE A 14 7.32 -3.46 -5.46
C PHE A 14 6.62 -2.68 -6.60
N ASN A 15 5.65 -3.33 -7.26
CA ASN A 15 4.89 -2.74 -8.36
C ASN A 15 3.39 -3.02 -8.16
N VAL A 16 2.66 -1.97 -7.79
CA VAL A 16 1.21 -2.04 -7.54
C VAL A 16 0.43 -2.47 -8.78
N CYS A 17 0.88 -2.13 -10.00
CA CYS A 17 0.21 -2.53 -11.23
C CYS A 17 0.31 -4.05 -11.46
N GLU A 18 1.45 -4.66 -11.14
CA GLU A 18 1.57 -6.12 -11.19
C GLU A 18 0.66 -6.79 -10.16
N LYS A 19 0.56 -6.21 -8.95
CA LYS A 19 -0.32 -6.72 -7.89
C LYS A 19 -1.80 -6.61 -8.28
N LEU A 20 -2.22 -5.47 -8.86
CA LEU A 20 -3.57 -5.26 -9.39
C LEU A 20 -3.93 -6.25 -10.50
N ASN A 21 -2.99 -6.57 -11.39
CA ASN A 21 -3.24 -7.53 -12.47
C ASN A 21 -3.30 -8.99 -11.96
N ALA A 22 -2.63 -9.28 -10.85
CA ALA A 22 -2.60 -10.60 -10.24
C ALA A 22 -3.78 -10.83 -9.28
N SER A 23 -4.37 -9.76 -8.73
CA SER A 23 -5.51 -9.84 -7.82
C SER A 23 -6.83 -9.59 -8.54
N SER A 24 -7.92 -10.12 -8.00
CA SER A 24 -9.29 -9.73 -8.38
C SER A 24 -9.80 -8.63 -7.44
N THR A 25 -8.99 -7.61 -7.20
CA THR A 25 -9.35 -6.53 -6.26
C THR A 25 -10.29 -5.51 -6.90
N HIS A 26 -11.06 -4.83 -6.06
CA HIS A 26 -11.99 -3.77 -6.45
C HIS A 26 -11.35 -2.36 -6.37
N TRP A 27 -10.14 -2.24 -5.83
CA TRP A 27 -9.47 -0.94 -5.69
C TRP A 27 -9.08 -0.36 -7.05
N ALA A 28 -9.43 0.92 -7.24
CA ALA A 28 -9.01 1.66 -8.42
C ALA A 28 -7.51 2.02 -8.31
N TYR A 29 -6.77 1.93 -9.41
CA TYR A 29 -5.38 2.40 -9.45
C TYR A 29 -5.23 3.89 -9.08
N SER A 30 -6.21 4.71 -9.44
CA SER A 30 -6.22 6.13 -9.08
C SER A 30 -7.62 6.68 -8.97
N LYS A 31 -7.78 7.76 -8.21
CA LYS A 31 -9.04 8.49 -8.05
C LYS A 31 -8.81 10.00 -7.99
N PRO A 32 -9.78 10.84 -8.40
CA PRO A 32 -9.67 12.29 -8.24
C PRO A 32 -9.69 12.66 -6.75
N ALA A 33 -8.85 13.61 -6.37
CA ALA A 33 -8.91 14.20 -5.04
C ALA A 33 -10.15 15.10 -4.91
N GLN A 34 -10.80 15.06 -3.76
CA GLN A 34 -11.98 15.86 -3.45
C GLN A 34 -11.59 17.11 -2.66
N ALA A 35 -12.42 18.15 -2.71
CA ALA A 35 -12.10 19.46 -2.13
C ALA A 35 -11.86 19.40 -0.60
N TYR A 36 -12.59 18.55 0.13
CA TYR A 36 -12.37 18.37 1.57
C TYR A 36 -11.07 17.63 1.91
N GLN A 37 -10.41 17.05 0.91
CA GLN A 37 -9.13 16.36 1.04
C GLN A 37 -7.96 17.28 0.71
N ASP A 38 -8.18 18.60 0.63
CA ASP A 38 -7.11 19.56 0.41
C ASP A 38 -6.15 19.59 1.62
N GLY A 39 -4.84 19.66 1.33
CA GLY A 39 -3.79 19.58 2.36
C GLY A 39 -3.47 18.17 2.89
N PHE A 40 -4.12 17.11 2.41
CA PHE A 40 -3.80 15.73 2.79
C PHE A 40 -2.93 15.01 1.75
N ASP A 41 -1.84 14.41 2.20
CA ASP A 41 -0.86 13.69 1.37
C ASP A 41 -1.22 12.22 1.15
N PHE A 42 -2.05 11.64 2.01
CA PHE A 42 -2.40 10.23 1.97
C PHE A 42 -3.89 10.02 2.27
N GLN A 43 -4.44 8.95 1.72
CA GLN A 43 -5.78 8.49 2.02
C GLN A 43 -5.73 6.99 2.30
N LEU A 44 -6.15 6.59 3.49
CA LEU A 44 -6.38 5.19 3.84
C LEU A 44 -7.86 4.89 3.65
N GLU A 45 -8.16 3.85 2.87
CA GLU A 45 -9.50 3.31 2.73
C GLU A 45 -9.55 1.89 3.27
N THR A 46 -10.71 1.50 3.78
CA THR A 46 -10.94 0.17 4.34
C THR A 46 -12.26 -0.34 3.83
N ILE A 47 -12.27 -1.61 3.41
CA ILE A 47 -13.49 -2.35 3.13
C ILE A 47 -13.58 -3.54 4.08
N LEU A 48 -14.77 -3.71 4.63
CA LEU A 48 -15.14 -4.85 5.48
C LEU A 48 -16.11 -5.72 4.67
N ALA A 49 -15.57 -6.76 4.04
CA ALA A 49 -16.34 -7.78 3.33
C ALA A 49 -16.18 -9.11 4.08
N ASP A 50 -15.69 -10.16 3.42
CA ASP A 50 -15.34 -11.44 4.06
C ASP A 50 -14.09 -11.31 4.95
N GLU A 51 -13.16 -10.44 4.55
CA GLU A 51 -11.99 -10.04 5.32
C GLU A 51 -11.82 -8.52 5.29
N ILE A 52 -11.10 -7.96 6.26
CA ILE A 52 -10.71 -6.55 6.23
C ILE A 52 -9.61 -6.39 5.19
N GLU A 53 -9.83 -5.51 4.23
CA GLU A 53 -8.82 -5.10 3.25
C GLU A 53 -8.63 -3.58 3.33
N PHE A 54 -7.37 -3.17 3.30
CA PHE A 54 -6.96 -1.78 3.32
C PHE A 54 -6.39 -1.38 1.96
N ALA A 55 -6.61 -0.14 1.55
CA ALA A 55 -5.92 0.49 0.43
C ALA A 55 -5.34 1.83 0.85
N LEU A 56 -4.03 1.98 0.70
CA LEU A 56 -3.32 3.22 0.97
C LEU A 56 -3.04 3.93 -0.36
N TYR A 57 -3.50 5.18 -0.45
CA TYR A 57 -3.25 6.04 -1.60
C TYR A 57 -2.33 7.19 -1.24
N LYS A 58 -1.50 7.60 -2.18
CA LYS A 58 -0.62 8.76 -2.09
C LYS A 58 -1.09 9.87 -3.02
N ARG A 59 -1.10 11.11 -2.53
CA ARG A 59 -1.46 12.29 -3.31
C ARG A 59 -0.43 12.54 -4.41
N GLN A 60 -0.93 12.77 -5.62
CA GLN A 60 -0.16 13.21 -6.78
C GLN A 60 -0.97 14.29 -7.51
N GLY A 61 -0.67 15.56 -7.22
CA GLY A 61 -1.43 16.70 -7.75
C GLY A 61 -2.89 16.67 -7.30
N ASN A 62 -3.82 16.60 -8.25
CA ASN A 62 -5.27 16.54 -8.00
C ASN A 62 -5.83 15.12 -7.95
N LYS A 63 -4.99 14.11 -7.72
CA LYS A 63 -5.38 12.71 -7.66
C LYS A 63 -4.74 12.00 -6.48
N PHE A 64 -5.36 10.90 -6.08
CA PHE A 64 -4.79 9.89 -5.21
C PHE A 64 -4.46 8.66 -6.06
N VAL A 65 -3.21 8.21 -5.99
CA VAL A 65 -2.70 7.03 -6.71
C VAL A 65 -2.46 5.92 -5.70
N LEU A 66 -2.93 4.72 -6.01
CA LEU A 66 -2.83 3.55 -5.13
C LEU A 66 -1.37 3.22 -4.91
N LEU A 67 -0.95 3.24 -3.64
CA LEU A 67 0.39 2.85 -3.24
C LEU A 67 0.45 1.34 -3.02
N ASP A 68 -0.50 0.80 -2.25
CA ASP A 68 -0.66 -0.63 -2.00
C ASP A 68 -2.06 -0.93 -1.45
N PHE A 69 -2.46 -2.19 -1.53
CA PHE A 69 -3.63 -2.74 -0.86
C PHE A 69 -3.27 -4.06 -0.16
N PHE A 70 -3.75 -4.28 1.06
CA PHE A 70 -3.26 -5.36 1.92
C PHE A 70 -4.28 -5.68 3.02
N ASN A 71 -4.23 -6.91 3.54
CA ASN A 71 -5.09 -7.33 4.65
C ASN A 71 -4.42 -7.12 6.01
N SER A 72 -3.08 -7.10 6.03
CA SER A 72 -2.29 -6.91 7.25
C SER A 72 -1.09 -5.98 7.05
N TYR A 73 -0.59 -5.38 8.13
CA TYR A 73 0.63 -4.55 8.08
C TYR A 73 1.82 -5.29 7.46
N ASN A 74 1.95 -6.60 7.70
CA ASN A 74 3.08 -7.39 7.20
C ASN A 74 3.08 -7.54 5.67
N GLU A 75 1.89 -7.57 5.05
CA GLU A 75 1.72 -7.66 3.59
C GLU A 75 1.96 -6.34 2.86
N ALA A 76 1.87 -5.22 3.58
CA ALA A 76 2.10 -3.91 2.99
C ALA A 76 3.55 -3.75 2.47
N CYS A 77 3.70 -3.04 1.36
CA CYS A 77 5.00 -2.68 0.82
C CYS A 77 5.77 -1.75 1.77
N ASP A 78 7.10 -1.70 1.63
CA ASP A 78 7.96 -0.92 2.52
C ASP A 78 7.61 0.57 2.58
N GLU A 79 7.18 1.16 1.45
CA GLU A 79 6.74 2.56 1.43
C GLU A 79 5.44 2.75 2.21
N ALA A 80 4.49 1.83 2.10
CA ALA A 80 3.25 1.88 2.87
C ALA A 80 3.52 1.71 4.37
N LYS A 81 4.39 0.77 4.75
CA LYS A 81 4.83 0.58 6.14
C LYS A 81 5.47 1.85 6.72
N ALA A 82 6.35 2.50 5.96
CA ALA A 82 6.99 3.75 6.39
C ALA A 82 5.97 4.87 6.68
N ILE A 83 4.91 4.99 5.87
CA ILE A 83 3.82 5.95 6.12
C ILE A 83 3.04 5.57 7.38
N LEU A 84 2.63 4.30 7.51
CA LEU A 84 1.90 3.84 8.68
C LEU A 84 2.71 4.02 9.98
N ASP A 85 4.03 3.81 9.93
CA ASP A 85 4.93 4.02 11.07
C ASP A 85 5.00 5.47 11.55
N THR A 86 4.77 6.44 10.64
CA THR A 86 4.65 7.86 11.02
C THR A 86 3.30 8.22 11.65
N HIS A 87 2.27 7.39 11.42
CA HIS A 87 0.91 7.58 11.93
C HIS A 87 0.54 6.49 12.93
N LYS A 88 1.10 6.59 14.15
CA LYS A 88 0.98 5.55 15.20
C LYS A 88 -0.47 5.20 15.58
N ASP A 89 -1.37 6.16 15.51
CA ASP A 89 -2.81 5.99 15.73
C ASP A 89 -3.44 5.07 14.67
N ILE A 90 -3.09 5.27 13.40
CA ILE A 90 -3.52 4.41 12.29
C ILE A 90 -2.85 3.04 12.39
N LYS A 91 -1.55 2.99 12.73
CA LYS A 91 -0.82 1.72 12.86
C LYS A 91 -1.44 0.76 13.89
N LYS A 92 -2.00 1.28 14.98
CA LYS A 92 -2.69 0.48 16.00
C LYS A 92 -3.91 -0.28 15.46
N MET A 93 -4.50 0.15 14.34
CA MET A 93 -5.61 -0.56 13.70
C MET A 93 -5.19 -1.93 13.14
N PHE A 94 -3.90 -2.19 13.03
CA PHE A 94 -3.34 -3.43 12.46
C PHE A 94 -2.77 -4.37 13.54
N GLU A 95 -2.86 -4.02 14.82
CA GLU A 95 -2.25 -4.74 15.95
C GLU A 95 -3.23 -5.75 16.60
N HIS A 96 -4.07 -6.42 15.81
CA HIS A 96 -5.09 -7.37 16.29
C HIS A 96 -4.57 -8.82 16.40
#